data_AF-A0A2N2DZ38-F1
#
_entry.id   AF-A0A2N2DZ38-F1
#
_cell.length_a   1.000
_cell.length_b   1.000
_cell.length_c   1.000
_cell.angle_alpha   90.00
_cell.angle_beta   90.00
_cell.angle_gamma   90.00
#
_symmetry.space_group_name_H-M   'P 1'
#
loop_
_entity.id
_entity.type
_entity.pdbx_description
1 polymer ?
#
loop_
_entity_poly.entity_id
_entity_poly.type
_entity_poly.pdbx_seq_one_letter_code
_entity_poly.pdbx_strand_id
1 'polypeptide(L)'
;LKHIPSDGTVFAYNADGAEKLRLLELGRQFPQYEEPLTALASRLLDLAQPLFMGLYYDVRLGGAFTLKKVIEVINPEFAYGNLMIQHGLNAVELWRKADISDTLSEQLRQDLFAYCKRDTEAMVELYQYLQKLVK
;
A
#
# COMPACT_ATOMS: atom_id res chain seq x y z
N LEU A 1 8.13 1.94 -14.22
CA LEU A 1 7.30 2.47 -15.33
C LEU A 1 7.10 1.46 -16.46
N LYS A 2 8.15 0.85 -17.02
CA LYS A 2 8.06 -0.08 -18.18
C LYS A 2 7.11 -1.28 -18.03
N HIS A 3 6.82 -1.72 -16.80
CA HIS A 3 5.91 -2.83 -16.52
C HIS A 3 4.50 -2.39 -16.09
N ILE A 4 4.24 -1.08 -16.08
CA ILE A 4 2.93 -0.53 -15.72
C ILE A 4 2.21 -0.19 -17.03
N PRO A 5 0.99 -0.72 -17.27
CA PRO A 5 0.18 -0.34 -18.43
C PRO A 5 -0.04 1.18 -18.50
N SER A 6 -0.16 1.70 -19.72
CA SER A 6 -0.40 3.14 -19.97
C SER A 6 -1.78 3.61 -19.53
N ASP A 7 -2.74 2.69 -19.40
CA ASP A 7 -4.13 2.93 -19.04
C ASP A 7 -4.60 1.98 -17.91
N GLY A 8 -5.85 2.18 -17.48
CA GLY A 8 -6.45 1.46 -16.35
C GLY A 8 -6.23 2.14 -15.00
N THR A 9 -7.07 1.75 -14.04
CA THR A 9 -7.04 2.25 -12.65
C THR A 9 -5.94 1.56 -11.86
N VAL A 10 -5.17 2.34 -11.09
CA VAL A 10 -4.18 1.82 -10.15
C VAL A 10 -4.72 2.01 -8.75
N PHE A 11 -4.97 0.92 -8.02
CA PHE A 11 -5.39 1.02 -6.63
C PHE A 11 -4.18 1.16 -5.73
N ALA A 12 -4.30 2.04 -4.73
CA ALA A 12 -3.43 2.05 -3.57
C ALA A 12 -4.25 2.37 -2.32
N TYR A 13 -3.67 2.07 -1.16
CA TYR A 13 -4.28 2.41 0.14
C TYR A 13 -3.64 3.69 0.67
N ASN A 14 -4.46 4.69 1.03
CA ASN A 14 -3.98 6.05 1.33
C ASN A 14 -3.27 6.68 0.12
N ALA A 15 -3.82 6.47 -1.07
CA ALA A 15 -3.24 6.97 -2.32
C ALA A 15 -3.15 8.51 -2.34
N ASP A 16 -4.19 9.18 -1.85
CA ASP A 16 -4.25 10.65 -1.84
C ASP A 16 -3.31 11.26 -0.79
N GLY A 17 -3.19 10.61 0.37
CA GLY A 17 -2.36 11.10 1.48
C GLY A 17 -0.88 10.73 1.40
N ALA A 18 -0.50 9.71 0.62
CA ALA A 18 0.88 9.24 0.56
C ALA A 18 1.39 9.00 -0.88
N GLU A 19 0.83 8.03 -1.60
CA GLU A 19 1.43 7.50 -2.84
C GLU A 19 1.53 8.56 -3.94
N LYS A 20 0.44 9.32 -4.18
CA LYS A 20 0.45 10.41 -5.17
C LYS A 20 1.52 11.45 -4.85
N LEU A 21 1.64 11.84 -3.58
CA LEU A 21 2.65 12.81 -3.15
C LEU A 21 4.07 12.30 -3.42
N ARG A 22 4.36 11.03 -3.10
CA ARG A 22 5.68 10.43 -3.36
C ARG A 22 6.00 10.38 -4.86
N LEU A 23 5.05 10.02 -5.72
CA LEU A 23 5.26 9.99 -7.17
C LEU A 23 5.55 11.39 -7.74
N LEU A 24 4.81 12.41 -7.30
CA LEU A 24 5.03 13.78 -7.76
C LEU A 24 6.36 14.35 -7.25
N GLU A 25 6.77 14.03 -6.03
CA GLU A 25 8.09 14.39 -5.50
C GLU A 25 9.21 13.72 -6.29
N LEU A 26 9.08 12.43 -6.61
CA LEU A 26 10.04 11.71 -7.46
C LEU A 26 10.11 12.32 -8.86
N GLY A 27 8.98 12.76 -9.43
CA GLY A 27 8.94 13.47 -10.71
C GLY A 27 9.76 14.76 -10.68
N ARG A 28 9.67 15.54 -9.60
CA ARG A 28 10.46 16.76 -9.42
C ARG A 28 11.94 16.49 -9.20
N GLN A 29 12.28 15.43 -8.47
CA GLN A 29 13.66 15.03 -8.21
C GLN A 29 14.34 14.45 -9.46
N PHE A 30 13.58 13.80 -10.33
CA PHE A 30 14.05 13.17 -11.55
C PHE A 30 13.20 13.62 -12.75
N PRO A 31 13.45 14.83 -13.30
CA PRO A 31 12.61 15.46 -14.31
C PRO A 31 12.35 14.60 -15.55
N GLN A 32 13.28 13.70 -15.91
CA GLN A 32 13.10 12.75 -17.01
C GLN A 32 11.93 11.76 -16.81
N TYR A 33 11.40 11.66 -15.60
CA TYR A 33 10.26 10.81 -15.24
C TYR A 33 9.03 11.61 -14.79
N GLU A 34 9.06 12.95 -14.83
CA GLU A 34 7.99 13.79 -14.31
C GLU A 34 6.64 13.51 -14.97
N GLU A 35 6.61 13.54 -16.31
CA GLU A 35 5.39 13.27 -17.08
C GLU A 35 4.82 11.86 -16.81
N PRO A 36 5.58 10.76 -16.96
CA PRO A 36 5.01 9.44 -16.71
C PRO A 36 4.66 9.17 -15.24
N LEU A 37 5.35 9.79 -14.27
CA LEU A 37 4.99 9.67 -12.84
C LEU A 37 3.72 10.46 -12.52
N THR A 38 3.55 11.64 -13.13
CA THR A 38 2.32 12.44 -12.98
C THR A 38 1.12 11.73 -13.60
N ALA A 39 1.30 11.13 -14.79
CA ALA A 39 0.26 10.32 -15.44
C ALA A 39 -0.07 9.04 -14.66
N LEU A 40 0.88 8.47 -13.91
CA LEU A 40 0.60 7.39 -12.97
C LEU A 40 -0.17 7.90 -11.75
N ALA A 41 0.24 9.05 -11.19
CA ALA A 41 -0.42 9.67 -10.04
C ALA A 41 -1.88 10.01 -10.31
N SER A 42 -2.22 10.46 -11.52
CA SER A 42 -3.60 10.79 -11.89
C SER A 42 -4.53 9.57 -12.01
N ARG A 43 -3.98 8.37 -12.15
CA ARG A 43 -4.74 7.10 -12.25
C ARG A 43 -4.86 6.37 -10.92
N LEU A 44 -4.23 6.88 -9.87
CA LEU A 44 -4.31 6.31 -8.53
C LEU A 44 -5.69 6.58 -7.92
N LEU A 45 -6.38 5.49 -7.55
CA LEU A 45 -7.61 5.51 -6.77
C LEU A 45 -7.33 5.00 -5.37
N ASP A 46 -7.73 5.78 -4.38
CA ASP A 46 -7.54 5.45 -2.97
C ASP A 46 -8.60 4.46 -2.48
N LEU A 47 -8.17 3.22 -2.23
CA LEU A 47 -9.02 2.16 -1.72
C LEU A 47 -9.49 2.40 -0.27
N ALA A 48 -8.87 3.34 0.45
CA ALA A 48 -9.29 3.71 1.80
C ALA A 48 -10.51 4.67 1.81
N GLN A 49 -10.84 5.31 0.68
CA GLN A 49 -11.90 6.33 0.60
C GLN A 49 -13.26 5.86 1.12
N PRO A 50 -13.79 4.67 0.76
CA PRO A 50 -15.08 4.21 1.28
C PRO A 50 -15.13 4.12 2.81
N LEU A 51 -13.99 3.86 3.46
CA LEU A 51 -13.90 3.78 4.90
C LEU A 51 -13.85 5.18 5.54
N PHE A 52 -13.01 6.07 5.00
CA PHE A 52 -12.90 7.45 5.52
C PHE A 52 -14.16 8.28 5.31
N MET A 53 -14.88 8.05 4.22
CA MET A 53 -16.16 8.69 3.95
C MET A 53 -17.32 8.10 4.76
N GLY A 54 -17.08 7.04 5.54
CA GLY A 54 -18.11 6.35 6.32
C GLY A 54 -19.12 5.57 5.45
N LEU A 55 -18.81 5.32 4.19
CA LEU A 55 -19.64 4.50 3.29
C LEU A 55 -19.60 3.02 3.68
N TYR A 56 -18.49 2.60 4.29
CA TYR A 56 -18.35 1.32 4.96
C TYR A 56 -17.79 1.53 6.36
N TYR A 57 -18.44 0.92 7.37
CA TYR A 57 -17.92 0.88 8.72
C TYR A 57 -18.34 -0.41 9.42
N ASP A 58 -17.39 -1.06 10.08
CA ASP A 58 -17.64 -2.16 11.00
C ASP A 58 -17.24 -1.72 12.42
N VAL A 59 -18.10 -1.98 13.40
CA VAL A 59 -17.88 -1.58 14.80
C VAL A 59 -16.58 -2.15 15.39
N ARG A 60 -16.09 -3.28 14.87
CA ARG A 60 -14.84 -3.93 15.29
C ARG A 60 -13.58 -3.16 14.87
N LEU A 61 -13.72 -2.19 13.95
CA LEU A 61 -12.63 -1.28 13.58
C LEU A 61 -12.25 -0.35 14.74
N GLY A 62 -13.19 -0.01 15.62
CA GLY A 62 -12.93 0.84 16.79
C GLY A 62 -12.36 2.22 16.44
N GLY A 63 -12.78 2.79 15.30
CA GLY A 63 -12.28 4.06 14.79
C GLY A 63 -10.94 4.00 14.06
N ALA A 64 -10.33 2.82 13.90
CA ALA A 64 -9.09 2.65 13.16
C ALA A 64 -9.33 2.17 11.71
N PHE A 65 -8.69 2.84 10.77
CA PHE A 65 -8.80 2.60 9.32
C PHE A 65 -7.43 2.32 8.71
N THR A 66 -6.60 1.53 9.39
CA THR A 66 -5.37 1.03 8.76
C THR A 66 -5.70 -0.23 7.96
N LEU A 67 -4.98 -0.46 6.85
CA LEU A 67 -5.21 -1.63 6.00
C LEU A 67 -5.19 -2.94 6.82
N LYS A 68 -4.19 -3.09 7.70
CA LYS A 68 -4.07 -4.23 8.61
C LYS A 68 -5.32 -4.41 9.47
N LYS A 69 -5.78 -3.34 10.13
CA LYS A 69 -6.95 -3.42 11.02
C LYS A 69 -8.22 -3.78 10.27
N VAL A 70 -8.38 -3.25 9.06
CA VAL A 70 -9.52 -3.57 8.19
C VAL A 70 -9.48 -5.03 7.79
N ILE A 71 -8.31 -5.54 7.40
CA ILE A 71 -8.14 -6.94 7.00
C ILE A 71 -8.40 -7.91 8.16
N GLU A 72 -7.91 -7.59 9.37
CA GLU A 72 -8.21 -8.37 10.57
C GLU A 72 -9.73 -8.50 10.83
N VAL A 73 -10.53 -7.51 10.42
CA VAL A 73 -11.99 -7.50 10.60
C VAL A 73 -12.72 -8.27 9.50
N ILE A 74 -12.29 -8.14 8.24
CA ILE A 74 -12.99 -8.73 7.09
C ILE A 74 -12.50 -10.15 6.76
N ASN A 75 -11.24 -10.46 7.07
CA ASN A 75 -10.61 -11.76 6.84
C ASN A 75 -9.56 -12.06 7.94
N PRO A 76 -10.00 -12.46 9.14
CA PRO A 76 -9.10 -12.73 10.28
C PRO A 76 -8.05 -13.82 10.01
N GLU A 77 -8.38 -14.78 9.14
CA GLU A 77 -7.50 -15.90 8.75
C GLU A 77 -6.41 -15.46 7.77
N PHE A 78 -6.49 -14.25 7.21
CA PHE A 78 -5.47 -13.68 6.36
C PHE A 78 -4.24 -13.29 7.21
N ALA A 79 -3.39 -14.28 7.45
CA ALA A 79 -2.29 -14.19 8.40
C ALA A 79 -1.24 -13.13 8.02
N TYR A 80 -1.34 -11.95 8.62
CA TYR A 80 -0.20 -11.05 8.82
C TYR A 80 0.74 -11.54 9.95
N GLY A 81 0.26 -12.46 10.79
CA GLY A 81 0.92 -12.89 12.04
C GLY A 81 2.25 -13.64 11.88
N ASN A 82 2.60 -14.09 10.67
CA ASN A 82 3.80 -14.90 10.43
C ASN A 82 4.92 -14.15 9.70
N LEU A 83 4.78 -12.84 9.49
CA LEU A 83 5.84 -12.04 8.87
C LEU A 83 6.81 -11.51 9.92
N MET A 84 8.10 -11.49 9.58
CA MET A 84 9.14 -10.84 10.39
C MET A 84 8.92 -9.33 10.51
N ILE A 85 8.41 -8.71 9.44
CA ILE A 85 8.08 -7.28 9.39
C ILE A 85 6.56 -7.15 9.32
N GLN A 86 5.98 -6.41 10.26
CA GLN A 86 4.52 -6.29 10.40
C GLN A 86 4.02 -4.83 10.45
N HIS A 87 4.94 -3.87 10.42
CA HIS A 87 4.64 -2.45 10.56
C HIS A 87 5.39 -1.65 9.49
N GLY A 88 4.67 -0.79 8.75
CA GLY A 88 5.25 -0.03 7.65
C GLY A 88 6.43 0.87 8.05
N LEU A 89 6.35 1.54 9.22
CA LEU A 89 7.46 2.39 9.69
C LEU A 89 8.73 1.56 10.02
N ASN A 90 8.57 0.34 10.52
CA ASN A 90 9.69 -0.57 10.75
C ASN A 90 10.32 -0.99 9.42
N ALA A 91 9.50 -1.31 8.40
CA ALA A 91 10.00 -1.62 7.05
C ALA A 91 10.85 -0.47 6.46
N VAL A 92 10.36 0.77 6.59
CA VAL A 92 11.07 1.97 6.14
C VAL A 92 12.38 2.18 6.91
N GLU A 93 12.36 2.01 8.23
CA GLU A 93 13.55 2.16 9.07
C GLU A 93 14.62 1.12 8.73
N LEU A 94 14.22 -0.15 8.60
CA LEU A 94 15.12 -1.25 8.23
C LEU A 94 15.75 -1.03 6.85
N TRP A 95 14.93 -0.62 5.87
CA TRP A 95 15.42 -0.29 4.53
C TRP A 95 16.45 0.84 4.58
N ARG A 96 16.14 1.96 5.25
CA ARG A 96 17.05 3.11 5.35
C ARG A 96 18.35 2.77 6.05
N LYS A 97 18.28 2.01 7.14
CA LYS A 97 19.50 1.56 7.85
C LYS A 97 20.36 0.73 6.92
N ALA A 98 19.79 -0.29 6.29
CA ALA A 98 20.51 -1.18 5.39
C ALA A 98 21.12 -0.45 4.18
N ASP A 99 20.43 0.54 3.63
CA ASP A 99 20.90 1.38 2.51
C ASP A 99 22.08 2.27 2.93
N ILE A 100 22.01 2.92 4.10
CA ILE A 100 23.08 3.79 4.61
C ILE A 100 24.34 3.00 4.97
N SER A 101 24.19 1.83 5.60
CA SER A 101 25.34 1.03 6.05
C SER A 101 25.85 0.03 5.01
N ASP A 102 25.24 -0.03 3.83
CA ASP A 102 25.50 -1.06 2.80
C ASP A 102 25.43 -2.49 3.37
N THR A 103 24.44 -2.73 4.25
CA THR A 103 24.25 -4.00 4.95
C THR A 103 22.93 -4.68 4.62
N LEU A 104 22.41 -4.46 3.40
CA LEU A 104 21.19 -5.13 2.96
C LEU A 104 21.46 -6.63 2.74
N SER A 105 21.22 -7.43 3.77
CA SER A 105 21.32 -8.88 3.67
C SER A 105 20.20 -9.45 2.80
N GLU A 106 20.47 -10.60 2.17
CA GLU A 106 19.46 -11.29 1.36
C GLU A 106 18.21 -11.66 2.17
N GLN A 107 18.39 -12.05 3.44
CA GLN A 107 17.26 -12.33 4.33
C GLN A 107 16.40 -11.09 4.59
N LEU A 108 17.02 -9.94 4.91
CA LEU A 108 16.27 -8.71 5.15
C LEU A 108 15.50 -8.27 3.89
N ARG A 109 16.12 -8.43 2.71
CA ARG A 109 15.46 -8.16 1.44
C ARG A 109 14.25 -9.05 1.21
N GLN A 110 14.36 -10.34 1.51
CA GLN A 110 13.24 -11.29 1.40
C GLN A 110 12.11 -10.94 2.38
N ASP A 111 12.44 -10.56 3.61
CA ASP A 111 11.44 -10.17 4.62
C ASP A 111 10.70 -8.90 4.21
N LEU A 112 11.42 -7.90 3.66
CA LEU A 112 10.81 -6.67 3.12
C LEU A 112 9.89 -6.98 1.93
N PHE A 113 10.32 -7.84 1.01
CA PHE A 113 9.46 -8.23 -0.12
C PHE A 113 8.23 -9.02 0.33
N ALA A 114 8.37 -9.91 1.31
CA ALA A 114 7.24 -10.63 1.87
C ALA A 114 6.21 -9.67 2.50
N TYR A 115 6.68 -8.65 3.21
CA TYR A 115 5.84 -7.58 3.74
C TYR A 115 5.12 -6.79 2.62
N CYS A 116 5.86 -6.28 1.63
CA CYS A 116 5.26 -5.52 0.52
C CYS A 116 4.26 -6.35 -0.30
N LYS A 117 4.56 -7.64 -0.51
CA LYS A 117 3.64 -8.58 -1.16
C LYS A 117 2.35 -8.72 -0.36
N ARG A 118 2.46 -8.90 0.95
CA ARG A 118 1.30 -9.07 1.84
C ARG A 118 0.39 -7.84 1.83
N ASP A 119 0.94 -6.63 1.86
CA ASP A 119 0.16 -5.40 1.75
C ASP A 119 -0.59 -5.29 0.41
N THR A 120 0.03 -5.77 -0.68
CA THR A 120 -0.65 -5.84 -1.99
C THR A 120 -1.81 -6.83 -1.96
N GLU A 121 -1.60 -8.05 -1.46
CA GLU A 121 -2.63 -9.08 -1.36
C GLU A 121 -3.80 -8.61 -0.47
N ALA A 122 -3.51 -7.91 0.64
CA ALA A 122 -4.52 -7.29 1.49
C ALA A 122 -5.38 -6.25 0.76
N MET A 123 -4.81 -5.41 -0.09
CA MET A 123 -5.61 -4.49 -0.89
C MET A 123 -6.54 -5.24 -1.86
N VAL A 124 -6.09 -6.35 -2.43
CA VAL A 124 -6.92 -7.19 -3.30
C VAL A 124 -8.09 -7.80 -2.51
N GLU A 125 -7.83 -8.35 -1.33
CA GLU A 125 -8.86 -8.88 -0.42
C GLU A 125 -9.91 -7.81 -0.05
N LEU A 126 -9.46 -6.62 0.33
CA LEU A 126 -10.35 -5.50 0.64
C LEU A 126 -11.21 -5.10 -0.57
N TYR A 127 -10.60 -4.96 -1.75
CA TYR A 127 -11.33 -4.61 -2.96
C TYR A 127 -12.43 -5.64 -3.28
N GLN A 128 -12.08 -6.92 -3.28
CA GLN A 128 -13.05 -8.00 -3.53
C GLN A 128 -14.16 -8.05 -2.48
N TYR A 129 -13.83 -7.78 -1.22
CA TYR A 129 -14.82 -7.69 -0.16
C TYR A 129 -15.79 -6.52 -0.39
N LEU A 130 -15.29 -5.31 -0.66
CA LEU A 130 -16.12 -4.14 -0.93
C LEU A 130 -17.03 -4.36 -2.15
N GLN A 131 -16.52 -4.98 -3.22
CA GLN A 131 -17.34 -5.31 -4.40
C GLN A 131 -18.53 -6.23 -4.07
N LYS A 132 -18.38 -7.15 -3.12
CA LYS A 132 -19.48 -8.05 -2.71
C LYS A 132 -20.60 -7.32 -1.97
N LEU A 133 -20.33 -6.15 -1.38
CA LEU A 133 -21.31 -5.37 -0.62
C LEU A 133 -22.21 -4.49 -1.51
N VAL A 134 -21.74 -4.12 -2.71
CA VAL A 134 -22.44 -3.16 -3.61
C VAL A 134 -23.26 -3.91 -4.68
N LYS A 135 -23.91 -5.02 -4.31
CA LYS A 135 -24.79 -5.76 -5.24
C LYS A 135 -26.11 -5.06 -5.49
#